data_AF-A0A954D761-F1
#
_entry.id   AF-A0A954D761-F1
#
_cell.length_a   1.000
_cell.length_b   1.000
_cell.length_c   1.000
_cell.angle_alpha   90.00
_cell.angle_beta   90.00
_cell.angle_gamma   90.00
#
_symmetry.space_group_name_H-M   'P 1'
#
loop_
_entity.id
_entity.type
_entity.pdbx_description
1 polymer ?
#
loop_
_entity_poly.entity_id
_entity_poly.type
_entity_poly.pdbx_seq_one_letter_code
_entity_poly.pdbx_strand_id
1 'polypeptide(L)'
;MLRLVGATDRAEVERLQSETAEVRVVLADRFSFRLDGLPDIRAFLRGGGDPLSRILDGPELAAIGFVLERGRSLRSDLSRREDLPILRARTLGLPTLEELRETIESAIDPQGEVLSTASVELTRVRGEISRLDRELRRWCENKAQSSSIRKSLQETFVSVRNGRFVLAVRAEHRGRVRGVVHGESASGATLFIEPEDIVRRGDELADFHQREQHEIHRILAELTLRVHKQHSPILQTFETLVDLDVAVARGRFGEAFRAVRPVVSEGRQLVVAGARHPLLLWLERDASLPIGADSLASAVDRIVPLDLDLAGAAYQMVVTGPNTGGKTVALKTVGLFALMTTIGLPVPAQPGATIPLYDGVYADIGDEQSLEQSLSTFSAHMTVISGILHAATSRSLVLIDELGAGTDPLEGAALGESILERLYRRGTATLVTTHL
;
A
#
# COMPACT_ATOMS: atom_id res chain seq x y z
N MET A 1 6.84 4.40 -1.58
CA MET A 1 7.27 4.37 -0.15
C MET A 1 7.14 5.80 0.33
N LEU A 2 6.27 6.07 1.32
CA LEU A 2 6.13 7.41 1.88
C LEU A 2 7.51 7.88 2.32
N ARG A 3 8.04 8.93 1.67
CA ARG A 3 9.24 9.59 2.18
C ARG A 3 8.87 10.11 3.56
N LEU A 4 9.51 9.59 4.60
CA LEU A 4 9.36 10.07 5.98
C LEU A 4 9.93 11.48 6.16
N VAL A 5 10.59 12.02 5.14
CA VAL A 5 11.08 13.39 5.08
C VAL A 5 10.08 14.22 4.28
N GLY A 6 9.44 15.18 4.94
CA GLY A 6 8.55 16.16 4.31
C GLY A 6 9.30 17.11 3.37
N ALA A 7 8.54 17.86 2.57
CA ALA A 7 9.11 18.88 1.71
C ALA A 7 9.79 19.99 2.53
N THR A 8 10.96 20.42 2.08
CA THR A 8 11.80 21.41 2.78
C THR A 8 11.76 22.79 2.14
N ASP A 9 11.18 22.90 0.95
CA ASP A 9 10.98 24.15 0.22
C ASP A 9 9.49 24.40 -0.06
N ARG A 10 9.16 25.69 -0.22
CA ARG A 10 7.80 26.17 -0.38
C ARG A 10 7.15 25.66 -1.67
N ALA A 11 7.90 25.61 -2.77
CA ALA A 11 7.35 25.25 -4.07
C ALA A 11 6.86 23.80 -4.06
N GLU A 12 7.62 22.89 -3.45
CA GLU A 12 7.21 21.50 -3.32
C GLU A 12 6.00 21.35 -2.37
N VAL A 13 5.98 22.05 -1.23
CA VAL A 13 4.81 22.05 -0.33
C VAL A 13 3.55 22.54 -1.07
N GLU A 14 3.64 23.65 -1.80
CA GLU A 14 2.52 24.20 -2.54
C GLU A 14 2.06 23.28 -3.65
N ARG A 15 2.99 22.59 -4.33
CA ARG A 15 2.68 21.55 -5.32
C ARG A 15 1.92 20.39 -4.70
N LEU A 16 2.39 19.87 -3.56
CA LEU A 16 1.73 18.78 -2.84
C LEU A 16 0.33 19.18 -2.34
N GLN A 17 0.18 20.40 -1.79
CA GLN A 17 -1.11 20.93 -1.35
C GLN A 17 -2.09 21.13 -2.51
N SER A 18 -1.60 21.60 -3.66
CA SER A 18 -2.41 21.78 -4.87
C SER A 18 -2.83 20.44 -5.47
N GLU A 19 -1.94 19.45 -5.49
CA GLU A 19 -2.24 18.08 -5.89
C GLU A 19 -3.32 17.45 -5.00
N THR A 20 -3.19 17.61 -3.68
CA THR A 20 -4.22 17.16 -2.74
C THR A 20 -5.57 17.86 -2.97
N ALA A 21 -5.56 19.15 -3.32
CA ALA A 21 -6.78 19.88 -3.64
C ALA A 21 -7.48 19.34 -4.90
N GLU A 22 -6.73 19.06 -5.98
CA GLU A 22 -7.29 18.43 -7.18
C GLU A 22 -7.88 17.04 -6.89
N VAL A 23 -7.18 16.22 -6.09
CA VAL A 23 -7.72 14.91 -5.66
C VAL A 23 -9.05 15.07 -4.96
N ARG A 24 -9.20 16.06 -4.07
CA ARG A 24 -10.45 16.28 -3.33
C ARG A 24 -11.61 16.68 -4.25
N VAL A 25 -11.35 17.52 -5.25
CA VAL A 25 -12.35 17.86 -6.29
C VAL A 25 -12.85 16.59 -6.96
N VAL A 26 -11.93 15.72 -7.37
CA VAL A 26 -12.25 14.46 -8.06
C VAL A 26 -12.99 13.46 -7.16
N LEU A 27 -12.62 13.38 -5.88
CA LEU A 27 -13.32 12.53 -4.91
C LEU A 27 -14.77 13.01 -4.68
N ALA A 28 -15.01 14.33 -4.70
CA ALA A 28 -16.35 14.89 -4.59
C ALA A 28 -17.24 14.51 -5.79
N ASP A 29 -16.65 14.38 -6.98
CA ASP A 29 -17.32 13.85 -8.19
C ASP A 29 -17.59 12.33 -8.14
N ARG A 30 -17.29 11.66 -7.02
CA ARG A 30 -17.33 10.19 -6.84
C ARG A 30 -16.46 9.42 -7.83
N PHE A 31 -15.42 10.07 -8.36
CA PHE A 31 -14.46 9.38 -9.20
C PHE A 31 -13.69 8.33 -8.41
N SER A 32 -13.51 7.16 -9.02
CA SER A 32 -12.72 6.08 -8.43
C SER A 32 -11.40 5.94 -9.17
N PHE A 33 -10.30 6.19 -8.46
CA PHE A 33 -8.95 5.97 -8.96
C PHE A 33 -8.64 4.47 -9.18
N ARG A 34 -9.39 3.57 -8.53
CA ARG A 34 -9.24 2.11 -8.62
C ARG A 34 -7.78 1.64 -8.43
N LEU A 35 -7.09 2.24 -7.44
CA LEU A 35 -5.70 1.91 -7.07
C LEU A 35 -5.62 0.77 -6.03
N ASP A 36 -6.77 0.33 -5.52
CA ASP A 36 -6.84 -0.74 -4.53
C ASP A 36 -6.28 -2.07 -5.10
N GLY A 37 -5.45 -2.76 -4.31
CA GLY A 37 -4.89 -4.05 -4.69
C GLY A 37 -3.74 -4.00 -5.71
N LEU A 38 -3.08 -2.85 -5.90
CA LEU A 38 -1.88 -2.75 -6.73
C LEU A 38 -0.75 -3.68 -6.18
N PRO A 39 -0.30 -4.67 -6.96
CA PRO A 39 0.76 -5.58 -6.54
C PRO A 39 2.12 -4.89 -6.57
N ASP A 40 3.00 -5.20 -5.61
CA ASP A 40 4.37 -4.69 -5.61
C ASP A 40 5.24 -5.44 -6.63
N ILE A 41 5.35 -4.88 -7.83
CA ILE A 41 6.11 -5.48 -8.93
C ILE A 41 7.61 -5.20 -8.86
N ARG A 42 8.09 -4.42 -7.88
CA ARG A 42 9.52 -4.05 -7.80
C ARG A 42 10.41 -5.27 -7.68
N ALA A 43 9.98 -6.29 -6.94
CA ALA A 43 10.73 -7.53 -6.80
C ALA A 43 10.91 -8.27 -8.13
N PHE A 44 9.91 -8.21 -9.02
CA PHE A 44 9.95 -8.85 -10.34
C PHE A 44 10.90 -8.13 -11.30
N LEU A 45 11.07 -6.82 -11.07
CA LEU A 45 11.94 -5.95 -11.84
C LEU A 45 13.35 -5.83 -11.24
N ARG A 46 13.60 -6.38 -10.04
CA ARG A 46 14.92 -6.38 -9.40
C ARG A 46 15.86 -7.33 -10.12
N GLY A 47 16.67 -6.77 -11.02
CA GLY A 47 17.72 -7.49 -11.69
C GLY A 47 18.14 -6.77 -12.95
N GLY A 48 19.10 -5.85 -12.85
CA GLY A 48 19.84 -5.33 -14.01
C GLY A 48 20.81 -6.37 -14.61
N GLY A 49 20.62 -7.65 -14.31
CA GLY A 49 21.37 -8.77 -14.86
C GLY A 49 20.71 -9.35 -16.11
N ASP A 50 21.21 -10.49 -16.56
CA ASP A 50 20.67 -11.22 -17.72
C ASP A 50 19.16 -11.49 -17.55
N PRO A 51 18.28 -11.03 -18.46
CA PRO A 51 16.84 -11.33 -18.48
C PRO A 51 16.50 -12.82 -18.40
N LEU A 52 17.44 -13.70 -18.76
CA LEU A 52 17.27 -15.15 -18.69
C LEU A 52 17.68 -15.75 -17.34
N SER A 53 18.26 -14.95 -16.43
CA SER A 53 18.64 -15.41 -15.10
C SER A 53 17.44 -15.83 -14.25
N ARG A 54 16.26 -15.28 -14.55
CA ARG A 54 15.00 -15.64 -13.91
C ARG A 54 13.83 -15.41 -14.85
N ILE A 55 13.11 -16.47 -15.17
CA ILE A 55 11.85 -16.41 -15.90
C ILE A 55 10.74 -16.06 -14.91
N LEU A 56 9.94 -15.04 -15.24
CA LEU A 56 8.76 -14.68 -14.47
C LEU A 56 7.70 -15.76 -14.63
N ASP A 57 7.05 -16.11 -13.53
CA ASP A 57 5.90 -17.00 -13.59
C ASP A 57 4.63 -16.24 -14.05
N GLY A 58 3.57 -17.00 -14.29
CA GLY A 58 2.31 -16.43 -14.76
C GLY A 58 1.70 -15.39 -13.80
N PRO A 59 1.61 -15.65 -12.49
CA PRO A 59 1.14 -14.66 -11.52
C PRO A 59 1.95 -13.35 -11.51
N GLU A 60 3.27 -13.42 -11.63
CA GLU A 60 4.13 -12.25 -11.70
C GLU A 60 3.89 -11.42 -12.97
N LEU A 61 3.72 -12.09 -14.12
CA LEU A 61 3.38 -11.42 -15.38
C LEU A 61 1.96 -10.82 -15.35
N ALA A 62 0.99 -11.52 -14.75
CA ALA A 62 -0.37 -11.00 -14.55
C ALA A 62 -0.37 -9.75 -13.65
N ALA A 63 0.46 -9.73 -12.60
CA ALA A 63 0.63 -8.56 -11.74
C ALA A 63 1.18 -7.34 -12.52
N ILE A 64 2.14 -7.56 -13.43
CA ILE A 64 2.66 -6.50 -14.32
C ILE A 64 1.55 -6.03 -15.27
N GLY A 65 0.81 -6.94 -15.90
CA GLY A 65 -0.33 -6.62 -16.75
C GLY A 65 -1.36 -5.76 -16.02
N PHE A 66 -1.69 -6.11 -14.77
CA PHE A 66 -2.60 -5.33 -13.93
C PHE A 66 -2.09 -3.90 -13.71
N VAL A 67 -0.82 -3.70 -13.37
CA VAL A 67 -0.22 -2.36 -13.20
C VAL A 67 -0.30 -1.53 -14.47
N LEU A 68 0.01 -2.14 -15.63
CA LEU A 68 -0.06 -1.45 -16.93
C LEU A 68 -1.49 -1.03 -17.27
N GLU A 69 -2.47 -1.92 -17.09
CA GLU A 69 -3.88 -1.60 -17.34
C GLU A 69 -4.40 -0.50 -16.42
N ARG A 70 -3.99 -0.49 -15.14
CA ARG A 70 -4.34 0.59 -14.21
C ARG A 70 -3.77 1.93 -14.66
N GLY A 71 -2.52 1.96 -15.08
CA GLY A 71 -1.88 3.16 -15.64
C GLY A 71 -2.62 3.67 -16.89
N ARG A 72 -2.90 2.78 -17.85
CA ARG A 72 -3.63 3.10 -19.07
C ARG A 72 -5.02 3.63 -18.78
N SER A 73 -5.78 2.97 -17.90
CA SER A 73 -7.15 3.39 -17.58
C SER A 73 -7.17 4.75 -16.89
N LEU A 74 -6.28 5.01 -15.92
CA LEU A 74 -6.20 6.33 -15.27
C LEU A 74 -5.80 7.43 -16.24
N ARG A 75 -4.85 7.16 -17.14
CA ARG A 75 -4.49 8.07 -18.22
C ARG A 75 -5.67 8.40 -19.11
N SER A 76 -6.45 7.40 -19.52
CA SER A 76 -7.67 7.62 -20.31
C SER A 76 -8.66 8.50 -19.55
N ASP A 77 -8.96 8.15 -18.30
CA ASP A 77 -9.98 8.80 -17.46
C ASP A 77 -9.65 10.27 -17.16
N LEU A 78 -8.38 10.60 -16.91
CA LEU A 78 -7.94 11.94 -16.51
C LEU A 78 -7.42 12.81 -17.67
N SER A 79 -7.15 12.24 -18.85
CA SER A 79 -6.61 12.99 -20.01
C SER A 79 -7.47 14.19 -20.44
N ARG A 80 -8.79 14.11 -20.22
CA ARG A 80 -9.79 15.12 -20.62
C ARG A 80 -10.17 16.10 -19.51
N ARG A 81 -9.64 15.94 -18.29
CA ARG A 81 -9.94 16.80 -17.14
C ARG A 81 -9.01 18.01 -17.11
N GLU A 82 -9.34 19.04 -17.89
CA GLU A 82 -8.57 20.30 -17.93
C GLU A 82 -8.63 21.09 -16.60
N ASP A 83 -9.66 20.82 -15.80
CA ASP A 83 -9.85 21.35 -14.44
C ASP A 83 -8.87 20.75 -13.41
N LEU A 84 -8.09 19.73 -13.80
CA LEU A 84 -7.14 19.02 -12.93
C LEU A 84 -5.73 19.00 -13.54
N PRO A 85 -5.08 20.15 -13.72
CA PRO A 85 -3.83 20.25 -14.46
C PRO A 85 -2.69 19.38 -13.89
N ILE A 86 -2.59 19.21 -12.57
CA ILE A 86 -1.52 18.42 -11.93
C ILE A 86 -1.76 16.93 -12.15
N LEU A 87 -2.96 16.43 -11.83
CA LEU A 87 -3.32 15.01 -12.01
C LEU A 87 -3.29 14.62 -13.49
N ARG A 88 -3.76 15.50 -14.36
CA ARG A 88 -3.68 15.33 -15.81
C ARG A 88 -2.23 15.26 -16.29
N ALA A 89 -1.36 16.18 -15.86
CA ALA A 89 0.05 16.15 -16.24
C ALA A 89 0.74 14.84 -15.80
N ARG A 90 0.48 14.38 -14.57
CA ARG A 90 1.02 13.11 -14.05
C ARG A 90 0.58 11.91 -14.87
N THR A 91 -0.71 11.82 -15.17
CA THR A 91 -1.26 10.68 -15.91
C THR A 91 -0.92 10.69 -17.40
N LEU A 92 -0.76 11.87 -18.02
CA LEU A 92 -0.23 11.97 -19.39
C LEU A 92 1.24 11.54 -19.49
N GLY A 93 2.00 11.68 -18.39
CA GLY A 93 3.38 11.20 -18.28
C GLY A 93 3.53 9.68 -18.15
N LEU A 94 2.44 8.94 -17.90
CA LEU A 94 2.47 7.48 -17.81
C LEU A 94 2.79 6.84 -19.17
N PRO A 95 3.81 5.96 -19.26
CA PRO A 95 4.03 5.14 -20.45
C PRO A 95 2.78 4.32 -20.82
N THR A 96 2.45 4.22 -22.12
CA THR A 96 1.27 3.47 -22.58
C THR A 96 1.50 1.97 -22.61
N LEU A 97 2.66 1.53 -23.13
CA LEU A 97 3.07 0.13 -23.19
C LEU A 97 1.99 -0.83 -23.75
N GLU A 98 1.19 -0.33 -24.70
CA GLU A 98 -0.03 -0.99 -25.19
C GLU A 98 0.25 -2.39 -25.73
N GLU A 99 1.27 -2.52 -26.58
CA GLU A 99 1.67 -3.81 -27.16
C GLU A 99 2.06 -4.84 -26.08
N LEU A 100 2.83 -4.41 -25.06
CA LEU A 100 3.23 -5.31 -23.98
C LEU A 100 2.03 -5.74 -23.14
N ARG A 101 1.15 -4.79 -22.78
CA ARG A 101 -0.08 -5.03 -22.03
C ARG A 101 -0.97 -6.05 -22.75
N GLU A 102 -1.28 -5.79 -24.02
CA GLU A 102 -2.13 -6.67 -24.84
C GLU A 102 -1.50 -8.05 -25.03
N THR A 103 -0.18 -8.13 -25.19
CA THR A 103 0.53 -9.41 -25.30
C THR A 103 0.42 -10.21 -23.99
N ILE A 104 0.54 -9.57 -22.82
CA ILE A 104 0.39 -10.24 -21.52
C ILE A 104 -1.07 -10.70 -21.34
N GLU A 105 -2.05 -9.81 -21.56
CA GLU A 105 -3.48 -10.10 -21.36
C GLU A 105 -4.03 -11.18 -22.31
N SER A 106 -3.48 -11.29 -23.52
CA SER A 106 -3.87 -12.34 -24.47
C SER A 106 -3.24 -13.70 -24.17
N ALA A 107 -2.16 -13.72 -23.39
CA ALA A 107 -1.42 -14.93 -23.05
C ALA A 107 -1.68 -15.45 -21.63
N ILE A 108 -2.02 -14.59 -20.68
CA ILE A 108 -2.12 -14.93 -19.25
C ILE A 108 -3.40 -14.33 -18.68
N ASP A 109 -4.14 -15.13 -17.93
CA ASP A 109 -5.36 -14.69 -17.26
C ASP A 109 -5.06 -13.92 -15.95
N PRO A 110 -6.08 -13.30 -15.30
CA PRO A 110 -5.87 -12.58 -14.05
C PRO A 110 -5.35 -13.41 -12.88
N GLN A 111 -5.45 -14.74 -12.93
CA GLN A 111 -4.97 -15.68 -11.92
C GLN A 111 -3.51 -16.09 -12.16
N GLY A 112 -2.96 -15.79 -13.34
CA GLY A 112 -1.62 -16.20 -13.74
C GLY A 112 -1.58 -17.50 -14.54
N GLU A 113 -2.72 -18.03 -14.98
CA GLU A 113 -2.74 -19.22 -15.84
C GLU A 113 -2.48 -18.84 -17.30
N VAL A 114 -1.62 -19.61 -17.97
CA VAL A 114 -1.34 -19.40 -19.39
C VAL A 114 -2.54 -19.87 -20.21
N LEU A 115 -3.12 -18.96 -20.98
CA LEU A 115 -4.28 -19.19 -21.82
C LEU A 115 -3.93 -20.10 -23.00
N SER A 116 -4.87 -20.95 -23.43
CA SER A 116 -4.63 -21.84 -24.58
C SER A 116 -4.32 -21.04 -25.85
N THR A 117 -4.90 -19.85 -25.97
CA THR A 117 -4.72 -18.90 -27.07
C THR A 117 -3.37 -18.19 -27.06
N ALA A 118 -2.55 -18.36 -26.01
CA ALA A 118 -1.22 -17.75 -25.92
C ALA A 118 -0.30 -18.20 -27.07
N SER A 119 -0.53 -19.39 -27.65
CA SER A 119 0.10 -19.78 -28.90
C SER A 119 -0.74 -20.80 -29.67
N VAL A 120 -0.52 -20.88 -30.99
CA VAL A 120 -1.12 -21.89 -31.86
C VAL A 120 -0.73 -23.30 -31.41
N GLU A 121 0.52 -23.48 -30.98
CA GLU A 121 1.03 -24.76 -30.52
C GLU A 121 0.38 -25.19 -29.20
N LEU A 122 0.22 -24.28 -28.24
CA LEU A 122 -0.43 -24.58 -26.96
C LEU A 122 -1.90 -24.95 -27.15
N THR A 123 -2.61 -24.23 -28.03
CA THR A 123 -3.98 -24.57 -28.44
C THR A 123 -4.03 -25.99 -29.00
N ARG A 124 -3.11 -26.34 -29.91
CA ARG A 124 -3.03 -27.68 -30.54
C ARG A 124 -2.76 -28.76 -29.49
N VAL A 125 -1.75 -28.57 -28.64
CA VAL A 125 -1.33 -29.53 -27.61
C VAL A 125 -2.47 -29.78 -26.61
N ARG A 126 -3.11 -28.73 -26.07
CA ARG A 126 -4.26 -28.87 -25.16
C ARG A 126 -5.46 -29.54 -25.82
N GLY A 127 -5.66 -29.31 -27.12
CA GLY A 127 -6.65 -30.01 -27.94
C GLY A 127 -6.39 -31.52 -28.02
N GLU A 128 -5.14 -31.91 -28.27
CA GLU A 128 -4.73 -33.33 -28.31
C GLU A 128 -4.81 -34.00 -26.93
N ILE A 129 -4.39 -33.31 -25.86
CA ILE A 129 -4.60 -33.76 -24.47
C ILE A 129 -6.09 -34.05 -24.25
N SER A 130 -6.96 -33.06 -24.51
CA SER A 130 -8.41 -33.20 -24.30
C SER A 130 -9.04 -34.29 -25.18
N ARG A 131 -8.47 -34.58 -26.36
CA ARG A 131 -8.92 -35.67 -27.25
C ARG A 131 -8.53 -37.02 -26.67
N LEU A 132 -7.25 -37.22 -26.36
CA LEU A 132 -6.70 -38.46 -25.82
C LEU A 132 -7.30 -38.79 -24.45
N ASP A 133 -7.45 -37.80 -23.57
CA ASP A 133 -8.05 -37.96 -22.25
C ASP A 133 -9.49 -38.51 -22.35
N ARG A 134 -10.31 -37.92 -23.25
CA ARG A 134 -11.66 -38.41 -23.54
C ARG A 134 -11.69 -39.79 -24.18
N GLU A 135 -10.71 -40.14 -25.02
CA GLU A 135 -10.62 -41.46 -25.64
C GLU A 135 -10.25 -42.55 -24.64
N LEU A 136 -9.21 -42.30 -23.82
CA LEU A 136 -8.74 -43.20 -22.77
C LEU A 136 -9.81 -43.42 -21.70
N ARG A 137 -10.46 -42.34 -21.26
CA ARG A 137 -11.54 -42.41 -20.27
C ARG A 137 -12.71 -43.24 -20.77
N ARG A 138 -13.20 -42.97 -21.99
CA ARG A 138 -14.28 -43.76 -22.62
C ARG A 138 -13.89 -45.22 -22.79
N TRP A 139 -12.64 -45.49 -23.18
CA TRP A 139 -12.16 -46.86 -23.33
C TRP A 139 -12.19 -47.60 -21.98
N CYS A 140 -11.67 -46.97 -20.92
CA CYS A 140 -11.66 -47.54 -19.57
C CYS A 140 -13.08 -47.74 -19.02
N GLU A 141 -14.00 -46.80 -19.25
CA GLU A 141 -15.39 -46.91 -18.83
C GLU A 141 -16.09 -48.10 -19.52
N ASN A 142 -15.93 -48.22 -20.84
CA ASN A 142 -16.48 -49.35 -21.60
C ASN A 142 -15.88 -50.69 -21.14
N LYS A 143 -14.56 -50.73 -20.93
CA LYS A 143 -13.88 -51.94 -20.44
C LYS A 143 -14.38 -52.29 -19.04
N ALA A 144 -14.51 -51.33 -18.13
CA ALA A 144 -14.97 -51.54 -16.76
C ALA A 144 -16.42 -52.03 -16.67
N GLN A 145 -17.27 -51.62 -17.62
CA GLN A 145 -18.66 -52.09 -17.70
C GLN A 145 -18.81 -53.45 -18.37
N SER A 146 -17.80 -53.93 -19.09
CA SER A 146 -17.86 -55.21 -19.78
C SER A 146 -18.02 -56.39 -18.80
N SER A 147 -18.90 -57.32 -19.17
CA SER A 147 -19.24 -58.48 -18.34
C SER A 147 -18.05 -59.41 -18.05
N SER A 148 -16.99 -59.34 -18.88
CA SER A 148 -15.79 -60.17 -18.79
C SER A 148 -14.86 -59.77 -17.64
N ILE A 149 -14.80 -58.49 -17.27
CA ILE A 149 -13.89 -58.00 -16.21
C ILE A 149 -14.60 -57.36 -15.03
N ARG A 150 -15.89 -57.02 -15.13
CA ARG A 150 -16.65 -56.33 -14.07
C ARG A 150 -16.58 -57.01 -12.70
N LYS A 151 -16.59 -58.35 -12.66
CA LYS A 151 -16.49 -59.13 -11.40
C LYS A 151 -15.09 -59.11 -10.78
N SER A 152 -14.07 -58.79 -11.57
CA SER A 152 -12.67 -58.71 -11.15
C SER A 152 -12.28 -57.31 -10.64
N LEU A 153 -13.14 -56.32 -10.84
CA LEU A 153 -12.91 -54.95 -10.38
C LEU A 153 -13.41 -54.77 -8.94
N GLN A 154 -12.67 -53.98 -8.18
CA GLN A 154 -13.11 -53.52 -6.86
C GLN A 154 -14.19 -52.45 -7.01
N GLU A 155 -13.99 -51.53 -7.97
CA GLU A 155 -14.89 -50.43 -8.30
C GLU A 155 -14.94 -50.28 -9.83
N THR A 156 -16.10 -49.89 -10.37
CA THR A 156 -16.33 -49.80 -11.82
C THR A 156 -16.05 -48.41 -12.41
N PHE A 157 -15.70 -47.42 -11.57
CA PHE A 157 -15.31 -46.11 -12.07
C PHE A 157 -13.83 -46.11 -12.46
N VAL A 158 -13.49 -45.31 -13.46
CA VAL A 158 -12.12 -45.14 -13.93
C VAL A 158 -11.36 -44.26 -12.96
N SER A 159 -10.20 -44.72 -12.52
CA SER A 159 -9.30 -43.97 -11.64
C SER A 159 -8.09 -43.48 -12.42
N VAL A 160 -7.46 -42.41 -11.94
CA VAL A 160 -6.20 -41.87 -12.49
C VAL A 160 -5.12 -41.98 -11.41
N ARG A 161 -3.99 -42.60 -11.72
CA ARG A 161 -2.82 -42.74 -10.83
C ARG A 161 -1.58 -42.22 -11.55
N ASN A 162 -0.91 -41.23 -10.96
CA ASN A 162 0.29 -40.61 -11.55
C ASN A 162 0.07 -40.15 -13.02
N GLY A 163 -1.11 -39.62 -13.31
CA GLY A 163 -1.49 -39.21 -14.68
C GLY A 163 -1.85 -40.35 -15.63
N ARG A 164 -1.90 -41.61 -15.16
CA ARG A 164 -2.26 -42.79 -15.96
C ARG A 164 -3.68 -43.26 -15.64
N PHE A 165 -4.42 -43.59 -16.69
CA PHE A 165 -5.76 -44.18 -16.56
C PHE A 165 -5.64 -45.65 -16.15
N VAL A 166 -6.25 -46.00 -15.03
CA VAL A 166 -6.13 -47.32 -14.42
C VAL A 166 -7.48 -47.89 -14.03
N LEU A 167 -7.56 -49.22 -14.05
CA LEU A 167 -8.67 -49.99 -13.52
C LEU A 167 -8.30 -50.53 -12.14
N ALA A 168 -9.22 -50.40 -11.17
CA ALA A 168 -9.06 -50.92 -9.83
C ALA A 168 -9.41 -52.42 -9.80
N VAL A 169 -8.41 -53.29 -9.94
CA VAL A 169 -8.56 -54.75 -10.02
C VAL A 169 -8.33 -55.36 -8.64
N ARG A 170 -9.18 -56.28 -8.20
CA ARG A 170 -8.94 -57.04 -6.96
C ARG A 170 -7.64 -57.83 -7.07
N ALA A 171 -6.81 -57.81 -6.03
CA ALA A 171 -5.50 -58.46 -6.06
C ALA A 171 -5.58 -59.96 -6.39
N GLU A 172 -6.63 -60.64 -5.91
CA GLU A 172 -6.94 -62.05 -6.21
C GLU A 172 -7.24 -62.32 -7.70
N HIS A 173 -7.53 -61.27 -8.49
CA HIS A 173 -7.83 -61.32 -9.92
C HIS A 173 -6.74 -60.66 -10.79
N ARG A 174 -5.50 -60.49 -10.30
CA ARG A 174 -4.37 -59.82 -10.98
C ARG A 174 -4.10 -60.28 -12.43
N GLY A 175 -4.47 -61.51 -12.80
CA GLY A 175 -4.29 -62.05 -14.16
C GLY A 175 -5.44 -61.79 -15.15
N ARG A 176 -6.57 -61.21 -14.70
CA ARG A 176 -7.77 -61.00 -15.55
C ARG A 176 -7.67 -59.76 -16.43
N VAL A 177 -6.91 -58.76 -16.00
CA VAL A 177 -6.63 -57.54 -16.76
C VAL A 177 -5.12 -57.51 -17.00
N ARG A 178 -4.70 -57.73 -18.25
CA ARG A 178 -3.29 -57.58 -18.64
C ARG A 178 -2.94 -56.11 -18.77
N GLY A 179 -1.79 -55.72 -18.22
CA GLY A 179 -1.38 -54.33 -18.18
C GLY A 179 -0.25 -54.04 -17.19
N VAL A 180 0.07 -52.76 -17.05
CA VAL A 180 1.12 -52.25 -16.17
C VAL A 180 0.50 -51.86 -14.82
N VAL A 181 1.10 -52.30 -13.71
CA VAL A 181 0.65 -51.95 -12.36
C VAL A 181 1.26 -50.61 -11.97
N HIS A 182 0.41 -49.60 -11.70
CA HIS A 182 0.82 -48.24 -11.32
C HIS A 182 0.66 -47.94 -9.83
N GLY A 183 0.16 -48.90 -9.06
CA GLY A 183 0.06 -48.79 -7.62
C GLY A 183 -0.80 -49.88 -7.00
N GLU A 184 -0.81 -49.90 -5.67
CA GLU A 184 -1.55 -50.84 -4.84
C GLU A 184 -2.23 -50.08 -3.69
N SER A 185 -3.38 -50.55 -3.23
CA SER A 185 -4.06 -49.98 -2.06
C SER A 185 -3.24 -50.21 -0.78
N ALA A 186 -3.42 -49.38 0.24
CA ALA A 186 -2.72 -49.54 1.53
C ALA A 186 -2.93 -50.92 2.18
N SER A 187 -4.07 -51.55 1.94
CA SER A 187 -4.41 -52.90 2.39
C SER A 187 -3.88 -54.05 1.51
N GLY A 188 -3.30 -53.73 0.35
CA GLY A 188 -2.90 -54.70 -0.68
C GLY A 188 -4.05 -55.36 -1.45
N ALA A 189 -5.30 -55.06 -1.11
CA ALA A 189 -6.47 -55.74 -1.69
C ALA A 189 -6.80 -55.30 -3.13
N THR A 190 -6.29 -54.16 -3.59
CA THR A 190 -6.60 -53.60 -4.92
C THR A 190 -5.34 -53.17 -5.65
N LEU A 191 -5.22 -53.60 -6.90
CA LEU A 191 -4.16 -53.24 -7.84
C LEU A 191 -4.71 -52.25 -8.87
N PHE A 192 -3.99 -51.16 -9.08
CA PHE A 192 -4.32 -50.16 -10.09
C PHE A 192 -3.56 -50.50 -11.38
N ILE A 193 -4.27 -51.08 -12.36
CA ILE A 193 -3.66 -51.62 -13.58
C ILE A 193 -4.05 -50.74 -14.78
N GLU A 194 -3.07 -50.20 -15.51
CA GLU A 194 -3.25 -49.60 -16.83
C GLU A 194 -3.28 -50.72 -17.87
N PRO A 195 -4.42 -50.97 -18.55
CA PRO A 195 -4.51 -52.08 -19.49
C PRO A 195 -3.60 -51.92 -20.70
N GLU A 196 -3.01 -53.03 -21.16
CA GLU A 196 -2.05 -53.07 -22.28
C GLU A 196 -2.58 -52.39 -23.55
N ASP A 197 -3.90 -52.50 -23.79
CA ASP A 197 -4.63 -51.90 -24.92
C ASP A 197 -4.47 -50.36 -25.01
N ILE A 198 -4.25 -49.69 -23.87
CA ILE A 198 -4.19 -48.23 -23.78
C ILE A 198 -2.82 -47.66 -23.43
N VAL A 199 -1.85 -48.49 -23.03
CA VAL A 199 -0.50 -48.05 -22.59
C VAL A 199 0.12 -47.08 -23.59
N ARG A 200 0.13 -47.43 -24.88
CA ARG A 200 0.71 -46.57 -25.94
C ARG A 200 0.04 -45.21 -26.04
N ARG A 201 -1.29 -45.15 -25.91
CA ARG A 201 -2.04 -43.89 -25.95
C ARG A 201 -1.84 -43.09 -24.65
N GLY A 202 -1.64 -43.78 -23.52
CA GLY A 202 -1.24 -43.18 -22.25
C GLY A 202 0.15 -42.54 -22.32
N ASP A 203 1.09 -43.20 -23.00
CA ASP A 203 2.42 -42.64 -23.27
C ASP A 203 2.34 -41.41 -24.19
N GLU A 204 1.55 -41.48 -25.27
CA GLU A 204 1.27 -40.32 -26.14
C GLU A 204 0.67 -39.14 -25.34
N LEU A 205 -0.26 -39.39 -24.43
CA LEU A 205 -0.84 -38.36 -23.56
C LEU A 205 0.22 -37.74 -22.64
N ALA A 206 1.10 -38.56 -22.05
CA ALA A 206 2.20 -38.07 -21.22
C ALA A 206 3.18 -37.19 -22.01
N ASP A 207 3.50 -37.58 -23.25
CA ASP A 207 4.34 -36.78 -24.16
C ASP A 207 3.68 -35.42 -24.46
N PHE A 208 2.36 -35.39 -24.69
CA PHE A 208 1.65 -34.13 -24.91
C PHE A 208 1.64 -33.23 -23.66
N HIS A 209 1.48 -33.79 -22.46
CA HIS A 209 1.63 -33.02 -21.22
C HIS A 209 3.03 -32.44 -21.06
N GLN A 210 4.08 -33.20 -21.39
CA GLN A 210 5.44 -32.67 -21.36
C GLN A 210 5.63 -31.53 -22.39
N ARG A 211 5.09 -31.68 -23.60
CA ARG A 211 5.09 -30.62 -24.62
C ARG A 211 4.33 -29.37 -24.17
N GLU A 212 3.21 -29.55 -23.46
CA GLU A 212 2.46 -28.43 -22.87
C GLU A 212 3.33 -27.64 -21.90
N GLN A 213 4.02 -28.32 -20.97
CA GLN A 213 4.89 -27.67 -20.00
C GLN A 213 6.07 -26.94 -20.67
N HIS A 214 6.68 -27.55 -21.69
CA HIS A 214 7.73 -26.89 -22.47
C HIS A 214 7.21 -25.65 -23.22
N GLU A 215 6.01 -25.72 -23.81
CA GLU A 215 5.43 -24.59 -24.53
C GLU A 215 5.03 -23.46 -23.59
N ILE A 216 4.46 -23.78 -22.42
CA ILE A 216 4.19 -22.81 -21.35
C ILE A 216 5.48 -22.11 -20.93
N HIS A 217 6.56 -22.88 -20.65
CA HIS A 217 7.83 -22.31 -20.27
C HIS A 217 8.43 -21.39 -21.35
N ARG A 218 8.32 -21.78 -22.63
CA ARG A 218 8.74 -20.95 -23.78
C ARG A 218 7.97 -19.63 -23.83
N ILE A 219 6.65 -19.66 -23.65
CA ILE A 219 5.80 -18.47 -23.64
C ILE A 219 6.19 -17.54 -22.48
N LEU A 220 6.34 -18.08 -21.27
CA LEU A 220 6.74 -17.29 -20.10
C LEU A 220 8.13 -16.65 -20.28
N ALA A 221 9.09 -17.38 -20.86
CA ALA A 221 10.42 -16.84 -21.17
C ALA A 221 10.36 -15.71 -22.20
N GLU A 222 9.53 -15.85 -23.23
CA GLU A 222 9.32 -14.81 -24.24
C GLU A 222 8.72 -13.53 -23.63
N LEU A 223 7.68 -13.67 -22.82
CA LEU A 223 7.03 -12.54 -22.13
C LEU A 223 7.99 -11.88 -21.14
N THR A 224 8.76 -12.66 -20.40
CA THR A 224 9.79 -12.16 -19.48
C THR A 224 10.80 -11.29 -20.21
N LEU A 225 11.27 -11.71 -21.39
CA LEU A 225 12.18 -10.91 -22.21
C LEU A 225 11.55 -9.58 -22.65
N ARG A 226 10.27 -9.58 -23.02
CA ARG A 226 9.54 -8.35 -23.39
C ARG A 226 9.39 -7.40 -22.21
N VAL A 227 9.07 -7.92 -21.02
CA VAL A 227 9.02 -7.16 -19.77
C VAL A 227 10.38 -6.53 -19.46
N HIS A 228 11.47 -7.30 -19.51
CA HIS A 228 12.82 -6.79 -19.25
C HIS A 228 13.22 -5.67 -20.21
N LYS A 229 12.87 -5.77 -21.50
CA LYS A 229 13.12 -4.69 -22.48
C LYS A 229 12.41 -3.38 -22.13
N GLN A 230 11.29 -3.46 -21.41
CA GLN A 230 10.48 -2.32 -20.98
C GLN A 230 10.61 -2.02 -19.47
N HIS A 231 11.68 -2.50 -18.83
CA HIS A 231 11.89 -2.39 -17.39
C HIS A 231 11.64 -0.98 -16.84
N SER A 232 12.35 0.03 -17.37
CA SER A 232 12.27 1.39 -16.82
C SER A 232 10.89 2.03 -17.02
N PRO A 233 10.25 1.95 -18.20
CA PRO A 233 8.87 2.37 -18.37
C PRO A 233 7.87 1.68 -17.43
N ILE A 234 7.98 0.36 -17.21
CA ILE A 234 7.08 -0.37 -16.30
C ILE A 234 7.26 0.13 -14.86
N LEU A 235 8.51 0.28 -14.42
CA LEU A 235 8.81 0.79 -13.08
C LEU A 235 8.31 2.23 -12.89
N GLN A 236 8.47 3.09 -13.89
CA GLN A 236 7.94 4.45 -13.88
C GLN A 236 6.41 4.45 -13.74
N THR A 237 5.69 3.60 -14.47
CA THR A 237 4.23 3.44 -14.32
C THR A 237 3.89 3.07 -12.89
N PHE A 238 4.54 2.04 -12.33
CA PHE A 238 4.30 1.62 -10.95
C PHE A 238 4.56 2.73 -9.93
N GLU A 239 5.71 3.39 -9.99
CA GLU A 239 6.07 4.47 -9.07
C GLU A 239 5.10 5.65 -9.17
N THR A 240 4.66 6.01 -10.38
CA THR A 240 3.66 7.06 -10.57
C THR A 240 2.30 6.67 -9.96
N LEU A 241 1.88 5.41 -10.11
CA LEU A 241 0.65 4.92 -9.48
C LEU A 241 0.75 4.94 -7.95
N VAL A 242 1.90 4.58 -7.38
CA VAL A 242 2.16 4.66 -5.94
C VAL A 242 2.11 6.10 -5.44
N ASP A 243 2.69 7.06 -6.19
CA ASP A 243 2.64 8.46 -5.81
C ASP A 243 1.23 9.05 -5.93
N LEU A 244 0.45 8.61 -6.92
CA LEU A 244 -0.97 8.95 -7.04
C LEU A 244 -1.77 8.36 -5.88
N ASP A 245 -1.49 7.12 -5.45
CA ASP A 245 -2.15 6.51 -4.29
C ASP A 245 -1.90 7.31 -3.00
N VAL A 246 -0.66 7.78 -2.80
CA VAL A 246 -0.33 8.69 -1.70
C VAL A 246 -1.13 9.99 -1.80
N ALA A 247 -1.25 10.60 -2.99
CA ALA A 247 -2.06 11.81 -3.18
C ALA A 247 -3.54 11.56 -2.89
N VAL A 248 -4.09 10.42 -3.34
CA VAL A 248 -5.45 9.97 -3.05
C VAL A 248 -5.66 9.79 -1.54
N ALA A 249 -4.70 9.21 -0.84
CA ALA A 249 -4.75 9.06 0.62
C ALA A 249 -4.81 10.43 1.34
N ARG A 250 -4.03 11.43 0.89
CA ARG A 250 -4.10 12.79 1.44
C ARG A 250 -5.46 13.45 1.19
N GLY A 251 -6.04 13.27 0.00
CA GLY A 251 -7.37 13.77 -0.31
C GLY A 251 -8.45 13.11 0.52
N ARG A 252 -8.40 11.77 0.67
CA ARG A 252 -9.30 11.00 1.55
C ARG A 252 -9.18 11.45 3.01
N PHE A 253 -7.97 11.72 3.50
CA PHE A 253 -7.77 12.33 4.83
C PHE A 253 -8.47 13.69 4.93
N GLY A 254 -8.36 14.53 3.90
CA GLY A 254 -9.05 15.81 3.79
C GLY A 254 -10.56 15.71 4.04
N GLU A 255 -11.21 14.80 3.33
CA GLU A 255 -12.66 14.55 3.48
C GLU A 255 -12.99 13.92 4.83
N ALA A 256 -12.19 12.93 5.26
CA ALA A 256 -12.38 12.20 6.50
C ALA A 256 -12.36 13.07 7.76
N PHE A 257 -11.58 14.15 7.75
CA PHE A 257 -11.37 15.03 8.91
C PHE A 257 -11.91 16.45 8.70
N ARG A 258 -12.67 16.70 7.62
CA ARG A 258 -13.13 18.05 7.21
C ARG A 258 -11.98 19.06 7.22
N ALA A 259 -10.81 18.62 6.77
CA ALA A 259 -9.59 19.39 6.84
C ALA A 259 -9.50 20.37 5.66
N VAL A 260 -8.82 21.50 5.88
CA VAL A 260 -8.66 22.57 4.91
C VAL A 260 -7.22 22.64 4.42
N ARG A 261 -7.04 23.09 3.18
CA ARG A 261 -5.71 23.41 2.66
C ARG A 261 -5.18 24.63 3.41
N PRO A 262 -4.02 24.54 4.10
CA PRO A 262 -3.42 25.72 4.70
C PRO A 262 -2.76 26.59 3.64
N VAL A 263 -2.72 27.90 3.90
CA VAL A 263 -1.83 28.84 3.21
C VAL A 263 -0.43 28.71 3.80
N VAL A 264 0.57 28.46 2.96
CA VAL A 264 1.96 28.39 3.40
C VAL A 264 2.51 29.81 3.49
N SER A 265 2.90 30.26 4.69
CA SER A 265 3.47 31.59 4.88
C SER A 265 4.99 31.60 4.66
N GLU A 266 5.49 32.64 3.99
CA GLU A 266 6.94 32.97 3.93
C GLU A 266 7.46 33.59 5.22
N GLY A 267 6.56 34.18 6.03
CA GLY A 267 6.88 34.79 7.29
C GLY A 267 6.69 33.84 8.48
N ARG A 268 6.51 34.41 9.67
CA ARG A 268 6.24 33.67 10.91
C ARG A 268 4.76 33.54 11.23
N GLN A 269 3.88 33.88 10.28
CA GLN A 269 2.44 33.94 10.54
C GLN A 269 1.88 32.54 10.71
N LEU A 270 1.55 32.19 11.95
CA LEU A 270 0.79 31.00 12.30
C LEU A 270 -0.59 31.45 12.77
N VAL A 271 -1.60 31.22 11.94
CA VAL A 271 -2.98 31.60 12.25
C VAL A 271 -3.88 30.43 11.95
N VAL A 272 -4.57 29.91 12.96
CA VAL A 272 -5.53 28.82 12.82
C VAL A 272 -6.78 29.13 13.63
N ALA A 273 -7.94 28.90 13.03
CA ALA A 273 -9.23 29.04 13.69
C ALA A 273 -9.97 27.69 13.65
N GLY A 274 -10.71 27.37 14.69
CA GLY A 274 -11.46 26.12 14.79
C GLY A 274 -10.60 24.86 14.73
N ALA A 275 -9.30 24.96 15.07
CA ALA A 275 -8.34 23.89 14.91
C ALA A 275 -8.63 22.74 15.88
N ARG A 276 -8.52 21.51 15.42
CA ARG A 276 -8.72 20.32 16.25
C ARG A 276 -7.59 19.32 16.05
N HIS A 277 -7.18 18.68 17.13
CA HIS A 277 -6.11 17.69 17.09
C HIS A 277 -6.54 16.45 16.27
N PRO A 278 -5.83 16.08 15.20
CA PRO A 278 -6.28 15.05 14.26
C PRO A 278 -6.41 13.67 14.92
N LEU A 279 -5.52 13.30 15.85
CA LEU A 279 -5.63 12.03 16.56
C LEU A 279 -6.76 12.02 17.60
N LEU A 280 -7.11 13.17 18.18
CA LEU A 280 -8.27 13.22 19.09
C LEU A 280 -9.55 13.07 18.28
N LEU A 281 -9.64 13.75 17.14
CA LEU A 281 -10.74 13.54 16.19
C LEU A 281 -10.88 12.08 15.77
N TRP A 282 -9.76 11.38 15.57
CA TRP A 282 -9.77 9.96 15.23
C TRP A 282 -10.25 9.08 16.39
N LEU A 283 -9.74 9.31 17.60
CA LEU A 283 -10.11 8.54 18.81
C LEU A 283 -11.57 8.72 19.20
N GLU A 284 -12.09 9.94 19.07
CA GLU A 284 -13.48 10.28 19.38
C GLU A 284 -14.45 9.88 18.26
N ARG A 285 -13.94 9.45 17.09
CA ARG A 285 -14.80 9.00 16.00
C ARG A 285 -15.43 7.66 16.37
N ASP A 286 -16.70 7.49 16.01
CA ASP A 286 -17.33 6.17 16.07
C ASP A 286 -16.61 5.20 15.10
N ALA A 287 -15.88 4.24 15.67
CA ALA A 287 -15.12 3.24 14.92
C ALA A 287 -16.02 2.24 14.16
N SER A 288 -17.30 2.15 14.51
CA SER A 288 -18.28 1.29 13.84
C SER A 288 -18.83 1.88 12.54
N LEU A 289 -18.62 3.18 12.32
CA LEU A 289 -19.11 3.89 11.14
C LEU A 289 -18.00 4.09 10.10
N PRO A 290 -18.33 4.02 8.79
CA PRO A 290 -17.38 4.31 7.72
C PRO A 290 -16.79 5.72 7.84
N ILE A 291 -15.60 5.90 7.28
CA ILE A 291 -14.98 7.21 7.13
C ILE A 291 -15.82 8.03 6.14
N GLY A 292 -16.44 9.13 6.58
CA GLY A 292 -16.99 10.15 5.66
C GLY A 292 -18.48 10.49 5.72
N ALA A 293 -19.28 9.99 6.66
CA ALA A 293 -20.58 10.61 6.99
C ALA A 293 -20.98 10.26 8.44
N ASP A 294 -21.39 11.27 9.19
CA ASP A 294 -21.92 11.26 10.58
C ASP A 294 -21.01 10.76 11.73
N SER A 295 -19.99 9.95 11.47
CA SER A 295 -19.05 9.50 12.52
C SER A 295 -18.17 10.63 13.08
N LEU A 296 -17.76 11.56 12.23
CA LEU A 296 -16.93 12.71 12.60
C LEU A 296 -17.75 13.82 13.28
N ALA A 297 -19.04 13.97 12.97
CA ALA A 297 -19.87 15.05 13.52
C ALA A 297 -19.90 14.98 15.05
N SER A 298 -20.14 13.78 15.59
CA SER A 298 -20.13 13.56 17.03
C SER A 298 -18.77 13.83 17.69
N ALA A 299 -17.67 13.52 17.00
CA ALA A 299 -16.31 13.80 17.49
C ALA A 299 -15.99 15.30 17.48
N VAL A 300 -16.40 16.01 16.44
CA VAL A 300 -16.22 17.46 16.27
C VAL A 300 -16.97 18.26 17.33
N ASP A 301 -18.15 17.78 17.75
CA ASP A 301 -18.97 18.40 18.80
C ASP A 301 -18.40 18.14 20.21
N ARG A 302 -17.74 17.00 20.43
CA ARG A 302 -17.10 16.67 21.72
C ARG A 302 -15.77 17.37 21.92
N ILE A 303 -15.05 17.68 20.84
CA ILE A 303 -13.71 18.29 20.91
C ILE A 303 -13.81 19.81 20.80
N VAL A 304 -13.42 20.48 21.88
CA VAL A 304 -13.30 21.94 21.93
C VAL A 304 -12.26 22.42 20.91
N PRO A 305 -12.60 23.33 19.99
CA PRO A 305 -11.66 23.86 19.01
C PRO A 305 -10.63 24.83 19.63
N LEU A 306 -9.47 24.93 18.98
CA LEU A 306 -8.41 25.88 19.27
C LEU A 306 -8.39 27.00 18.22
N ASP A 307 -8.43 28.25 18.68
CA ASP A 307 -8.08 29.42 17.89
C ASP A 307 -6.70 29.90 18.34
N LEU A 308 -5.80 30.13 17.39
CA LEU A 308 -4.45 30.61 17.65
C LEU A 308 -4.05 31.62 16.58
N ASP A 309 -3.58 32.78 17.03
CA ASP A 309 -3.08 33.85 16.19
C ASP A 309 -1.69 34.28 16.68
N LEU A 310 -0.68 33.90 15.91
CA LEU A 310 0.70 34.34 16.01
C LEU A 310 1.09 35.06 14.71
N ALA A 311 0.35 36.14 14.39
CA ALA A 311 0.69 37.06 13.33
C ALA A 311 1.56 38.24 13.81
N GLY A 312 2.36 38.80 12.89
CA GLY A 312 3.08 40.07 13.11
C GLY A 312 4.34 39.95 13.98
N ALA A 313 4.45 40.79 15.00
CA ALA A 313 5.63 40.87 15.88
C ALA A 313 5.62 39.82 17.01
N ALA A 314 4.48 39.15 17.24
CA ALA A 314 4.33 38.11 18.24
C ALA A 314 4.66 36.74 17.61
N TYR A 315 5.81 36.17 17.99
CA TYR A 315 6.25 34.83 17.57
C TYR A 315 6.62 33.96 18.78
N GLN A 316 6.28 34.40 19.99
CA GLN A 316 6.40 33.64 21.22
C GLN A 316 5.07 33.71 21.97
N MET A 317 4.55 32.56 22.39
CA MET A 317 3.32 32.44 23.16
C MET A 317 3.60 31.66 24.44
N VAL A 318 3.18 32.20 25.58
CA VAL A 318 3.21 31.52 26.87
C VAL A 318 1.77 31.24 27.30
N VAL A 319 1.47 29.97 27.54
CA VAL A 319 0.13 29.47 27.90
C VAL A 319 0.15 29.01 29.35
N THR A 320 -0.55 29.73 30.21
CA THR A 320 -0.72 29.40 31.63
C THR A 320 -2.08 28.75 31.88
N GLY A 321 -2.21 28.01 32.97
CA GLY A 321 -3.50 27.43 33.40
C GLY A 321 -3.36 26.01 33.98
N PRO A 322 -4.44 25.40 34.48
CA PRO A 322 -4.40 24.07 35.07
C PRO A 322 -4.05 22.99 34.02
N ASN A 323 -3.44 21.88 34.45
CA ASN A 323 -2.94 20.82 33.57
C ASN A 323 -3.98 20.17 32.66
N THR A 324 -5.18 19.96 33.17
CA THR A 324 -6.30 19.39 32.41
C THR A 324 -6.96 20.40 31.47
N GLY A 325 -6.40 21.60 31.29
CA GLY A 325 -6.91 22.66 30.42
C GLY A 325 -6.60 22.51 28.93
N GLY A 326 -5.94 21.42 28.51
CA GLY A 326 -5.64 21.16 27.09
C GLY A 326 -4.41 21.89 26.53
N LYS A 327 -3.55 22.45 27.38
CA LYS A 327 -2.32 23.18 26.97
C LYS A 327 -1.41 22.30 26.10
N THR A 328 -1.09 21.09 26.57
CA THR A 328 -0.32 20.09 25.84
C THR A 328 -0.93 19.72 24.49
N VAL A 329 -2.27 19.59 24.44
CA VAL A 329 -3.00 19.27 23.21
C VAL A 329 -2.88 20.42 22.20
N ALA A 330 -2.90 21.67 22.66
CA ALA A 330 -2.70 22.84 21.80
C ALA A 330 -1.31 22.83 21.15
N LEU A 331 -0.24 22.60 21.94
CA LEU A 331 1.13 22.48 21.42
C LEU A 331 1.26 21.34 20.40
N LYS A 332 0.76 20.14 20.74
CA LYS A 332 0.78 18.98 19.83
C LYS A 332 0.01 19.25 18.54
N THR A 333 -1.13 19.97 18.61
CA THR A 333 -1.92 20.34 17.43
C THR A 333 -1.11 21.21 16.47
N VAL A 334 -0.44 22.25 17.00
CA VAL A 334 0.40 23.15 16.19
C VAL A 334 1.59 22.41 15.57
N GLY A 335 2.29 21.58 16.36
CA GLY A 335 3.41 20.78 15.86
C GLY A 335 2.99 19.80 14.76
N LEU A 336 1.85 19.11 14.93
CA LEU A 336 1.31 18.24 13.90
C LEU A 336 0.92 19.01 12.64
N PHE A 337 0.28 20.16 12.78
CA PHE A 337 -0.12 20.99 11.63
C PHE A 337 1.08 21.47 10.81
N ALA A 338 2.17 21.85 11.49
CA ALA A 338 3.44 22.16 10.84
C ALA A 338 3.95 20.96 10.01
N LEU A 339 4.02 19.77 10.60
CA LEU A 339 4.48 18.56 9.91
C LEU A 339 3.55 18.13 8.76
N MET A 340 2.24 18.12 9.00
CA MET A 340 1.21 17.80 8.00
C MET A 340 1.32 18.71 6.78
N THR A 341 1.58 20.00 6.99
CA THR A 341 1.78 20.97 5.91
C THR A 341 2.93 20.54 4.99
N THR A 342 4.07 20.11 5.55
CA THR A 342 5.26 19.70 4.76
C THR A 342 5.03 18.47 3.88
N ILE A 343 4.05 17.63 4.19
CA ILE A 343 3.72 16.42 3.40
C ILE A 343 2.48 16.61 2.52
N GLY A 344 1.96 17.84 2.42
CA GLY A 344 0.79 18.15 1.60
C GLY A 344 -0.54 17.66 2.18
N LEU A 345 -0.58 17.31 3.47
CA LEU A 345 -1.83 17.00 4.16
C LEU A 345 -2.59 18.30 4.46
N PRO A 346 -3.92 18.31 4.27
CA PRO A 346 -4.76 19.39 4.77
C PRO A 346 -4.87 19.30 6.29
N VAL A 347 -5.19 20.41 6.96
CA VAL A 347 -5.25 20.49 8.43
C VAL A 347 -6.71 20.61 8.94
N PRO A 348 -7.11 19.89 10.01
CA PRO A 348 -8.44 20.01 10.61
C PRO A 348 -8.69 21.36 11.29
N ALA A 349 -9.05 22.37 10.50
CA ALA A 349 -9.31 23.74 10.94
C ALA A 349 -10.39 24.38 10.07
N GLN A 350 -10.81 25.59 10.43
CA GLN A 350 -11.65 26.44 9.58
C GLN A 350 -10.85 26.99 8.39
N PRO A 351 -11.52 27.36 7.27
CA PRO A 351 -10.87 28.01 6.13
C PRO A 351 -10.10 29.27 6.55
N GLY A 352 -8.95 29.50 5.93
CA GLY A 352 -8.06 30.63 6.24
C GLY A 352 -6.86 30.27 7.13
N ALA A 353 -6.70 28.99 7.51
CA ALA A 353 -5.52 28.50 8.21
C ALA A 353 -4.22 28.89 7.45
N THR A 354 -3.30 29.53 8.15
CA THR A 354 -2.00 29.97 7.65
C THR A 354 -0.91 29.34 8.51
N ILE A 355 0.02 28.62 7.88
CA ILE A 355 1.06 27.87 8.58
C ILE A 355 2.42 28.21 7.95
N PRO A 356 3.44 28.62 8.74
CA PRO A 356 4.79 28.83 8.24
C PRO A 356 5.46 27.52 7.79
N LEU A 357 6.34 27.61 6.79
CA LEU A 357 7.25 26.52 6.48
C LEU A 357 8.45 26.55 7.43
N TYR A 358 8.40 25.71 8.46
CA TYR A 358 9.50 25.56 9.41
C TYR A 358 10.63 24.68 8.87
N ASP A 359 11.88 25.04 9.19
CA ASP A 359 13.05 24.20 8.88
C ASP A 359 13.27 23.06 9.87
N GLY A 360 12.60 23.12 11.02
CA GLY A 360 12.57 22.08 12.04
C GLY A 360 11.46 22.33 13.06
N VAL A 361 10.88 21.24 13.57
CA VAL A 361 9.93 21.25 14.69
C VAL A 361 10.61 20.56 15.86
N TYR A 362 10.88 21.32 16.91
CA TYR A 362 11.54 20.87 18.13
C TYR A 362 10.54 20.86 19.27
N ALA A 363 10.50 19.78 20.02
CA ALA A 363 9.49 19.58 21.06
C ALA A 363 10.13 18.97 22.31
N ASP A 364 9.81 19.55 23.46
CA ASP A 364 9.96 18.94 24.77
C ASP A 364 8.56 18.84 25.39
N ILE A 365 7.91 17.68 25.21
CA ILE A 365 6.49 17.44 25.55
C ILE A 365 6.37 16.01 26.12
N GLY A 366 5.96 15.85 27.39
CA GLY A 366 5.86 14.53 28.05
C GLY A 366 5.11 14.55 29.38
N ASP A 367 4.69 13.37 29.85
CA ASP A 367 3.95 13.20 31.13
C ASP A 367 4.93 12.97 32.29
N GLU A 368 5.07 13.96 33.19
CA GLU A 368 5.76 13.80 34.47
C GLU A 368 4.78 13.36 35.58
N GLN A 369 4.51 12.06 35.71
CA GLN A 369 3.70 11.54 36.82
C GLN A 369 4.36 10.40 37.62
N SER A 370 5.62 10.58 38.03
CA SER A 370 6.14 9.82 39.19
C SER A 370 7.03 10.68 40.10
N LEU A 371 6.61 10.79 41.37
CA LEU A 371 7.27 11.55 42.44
C LEU A 371 8.62 10.97 42.88
N GLU A 372 8.98 9.76 42.42
CA GLU A 372 10.25 9.09 42.77
C GLU A 372 11.39 9.37 41.75
N GLN A 373 11.11 10.04 40.62
CA GLN A 373 12.07 10.28 39.52
C GLN A 373 12.54 11.75 39.36
N SER A 374 12.12 12.68 40.23
CA SER A 374 12.13 14.13 39.96
C SER A 374 13.48 14.78 39.60
N LEU A 375 14.63 14.28 40.08
CA LEU A 375 15.97 14.82 39.68
C LEU A 375 16.43 14.31 38.31
N SER A 376 16.03 13.09 37.94
CA SER A 376 16.40 12.47 36.66
C SER A 376 15.57 13.05 35.51
N THR A 377 14.35 13.51 35.79
CA THR A 377 13.45 14.09 34.78
C THR A 377 13.81 15.53 34.45
N PHE A 378 14.06 16.39 35.46
CA PHE A 378 14.51 17.76 35.23
C PHE A 378 15.82 17.83 34.43
N SER A 379 16.82 17.01 34.77
CA SER A 379 18.08 16.95 34.04
C SER A 379 17.91 16.46 32.59
N ALA A 380 16.95 15.56 32.34
CA ALA A 380 16.61 15.10 31.00
C ALA A 380 15.94 16.21 30.18
N HIS A 381 14.95 16.92 30.75
CA HIS A 381 14.33 18.11 30.14
C HIS A 381 15.37 19.17 29.79
N MET A 382 16.30 19.47 30.71
CA MET A 382 17.38 20.42 30.46
C MET A 382 18.34 19.97 29.35
N THR A 383 18.59 18.67 29.23
CA THR A 383 19.40 18.12 28.13
C THR A 383 18.68 18.29 26.79
N VAL A 384 17.37 18.02 26.74
CA VAL A 384 16.54 18.24 25.54
C VAL A 384 16.52 19.71 25.17
N ILE A 385 16.18 20.60 26.11
CA ILE A 385 16.12 22.04 25.90
C ILE A 385 17.48 22.59 25.45
N SER A 386 18.59 22.14 26.06
CA SER A 386 19.93 22.50 25.61
C SER A 386 20.17 22.11 24.14
N GLY A 387 19.77 20.89 23.75
CA GLY A 387 19.80 20.43 22.36
C GLY A 387 18.97 21.31 21.42
N ILE A 388 17.75 21.65 21.83
CA ILE A 388 16.85 22.56 21.09
C ILE A 388 17.51 23.93 20.92
N LEU A 389 18.08 24.51 21.98
CA LEU A 389 18.78 25.79 21.94
C LEU A 389 20.02 25.76 21.03
N HIS A 390 20.66 24.62 20.83
CA HIS A 390 21.77 24.48 19.89
C HIS A 390 21.29 24.35 18.43
N ALA A 391 20.19 23.63 18.17
CA ALA A 391 19.75 23.29 16.82
C ALA A 391 18.74 24.28 16.21
N ALA A 392 17.84 24.86 17.01
CA ALA A 392 16.75 25.68 16.51
C ALA A 392 17.24 26.97 15.84
N THR A 393 16.61 27.37 14.74
CA THR A 393 16.93 28.60 14.00
C THR A 393 15.79 29.62 14.15
N SER A 394 15.93 30.78 13.53
CA SER A 394 14.84 31.78 13.42
C SER A 394 13.68 31.34 12.52
N ARG A 395 13.80 30.18 11.87
CA ARG A 395 12.80 29.54 11.00
C ARG A 395 12.25 28.25 11.60
N SER A 396 12.65 27.88 12.81
CA SER A 396 12.17 26.68 13.49
C SER A 396 10.95 26.98 14.35
N LEU A 397 10.18 25.93 14.63
CA LEU A 397 9.13 25.89 15.64
C LEU A 397 9.65 25.18 16.89
N VAL A 398 9.53 25.81 18.05
CA VAL A 398 9.88 25.23 19.36
C VAL A 398 8.62 25.12 20.21
N LEU A 399 8.36 23.92 20.73
CA LEU A 399 7.23 23.59 21.58
C LEU A 399 7.76 23.07 22.92
N ILE A 400 7.44 23.74 24.03
CA ILE A 400 7.89 23.32 25.36
C ILE A 400 6.70 23.22 26.29
N ASP A 401 6.47 22.05 26.84
CA ASP A 401 5.42 21.83 27.84
C ASP A 401 6.01 21.98 29.25
N GLU A 402 5.27 22.64 30.14
CA GLU A 402 5.61 22.84 31.56
C GLU A 402 7.02 23.42 31.80
N LEU A 403 7.39 24.46 31.04
CA LEU A 403 8.71 25.08 31.18
C LEU A 403 8.93 25.59 32.62
N GLY A 404 10.03 25.13 33.21
CA GLY A 404 10.46 25.50 34.57
C GLY A 404 9.82 24.65 35.68
N ALA A 405 9.10 23.57 35.34
CA ALA A 405 8.63 22.58 36.30
C ALA A 405 9.79 21.67 36.80
N GLY A 406 9.54 20.95 37.90
CA GLY A 406 10.49 19.96 38.45
C GLY A 406 11.64 20.50 39.29
N THR A 407 11.68 21.82 39.57
CA THR A 407 12.69 22.48 40.43
C THR A 407 12.05 23.53 41.36
N ASP A 408 12.87 24.23 42.17
CA ASP A 408 12.43 25.37 42.96
C ASP A 408 11.75 26.44 42.08
N PRO A 409 10.57 26.96 42.45
CA PRO A 409 9.82 27.91 41.60
C PRO A 409 10.61 29.15 41.18
N LEU A 410 11.49 29.69 42.04
CA LEU A 410 12.30 30.87 41.70
C LEU A 410 13.39 30.52 40.70
N GLU A 411 14.04 29.38 40.88
CA GLU A 411 15.05 28.87 39.94
C GLU A 411 14.42 28.50 38.60
N GLY A 412 13.27 27.83 38.61
CA GLY A 412 12.49 27.45 37.43
C GLY A 412 12.04 28.66 36.62
N ALA A 413 11.58 29.73 37.30
CA ALA A 413 11.19 30.98 36.65
C ALA A 413 12.38 31.70 35.99
N ALA A 414 13.50 31.85 36.72
CA ALA A 414 14.69 32.48 36.16
C ALA A 414 15.25 31.71 34.95
N LEU A 415 15.23 30.37 35.02
CA LEU A 415 15.67 29.53 33.93
C LEU A 415 14.72 29.62 32.73
N GLY A 416 13.41 29.51 32.96
CA GLY A 416 12.38 29.66 31.94
C GLY A 416 12.47 30.99 31.21
N GLU A 417 12.62 32.10 31.95
CA GLU A 417 12.82 33.44 31.38
C GLU A 417 14.06 33.50 30.50
N SER A 418 15.21 32.97 30.96
CA SER A 418 16.46 32.98 30.19
C SER A 418 16.36 32.18 28.89
N ILE A 419 15.64 31.04 28.90
CA ILE A 419 15.41 30.19 27.73
C ILE A 419 14.49 30.91 26.73
N LEU A 420 13.38 31.46 27.22
CA LEU A 420 12.43 32.22 26.41
C LEU A 420 13.10 33.45 25.79
N GLU A 421 13.90 34.19 26.56
CA GLU A 421 14.64 35.35 26.06
C GLU A 421 15.64 34.94 24.98
N ARG A 422 16.35 33.81 25.16
CA ARG A 422 17.30 33.32 24.15
C ARG A 422 16.62 32.98 22.83
N LEU A 423 15.49 32.28 22.87
CA LEU A 423 14.68 31.94 21.70
C LEU A 423 14.06 33.20 21.06
N TYR A 424 13.59 34.13 21.89
CA TYR A 424 13.05 35.41 21.46
C TYR A 424 14.09 36.23 20.70
N ARG A 425 15.28 36.45 21.29
CA ARG A 425 16.39 37.18 20.64
C ARG A 425 16.84 36.52 19.32
N ARG A 426 16.73 35.20 19.20
CA ARG A 426 16.99 34.47 17.96
C ARG A 426 15.89 34.67 16.91
N GLY A 427 14.68 35.02 17.33
CA GLY A 427 13.52 35.11 16.46
C GLY A 427 12.87 33.75 16.19
N THR A 428 13.02 32.77 17.08
CA THR A 428 12.46 31.41 16.89
C THR A 428 10.98 31.40 17.29
N ALA A 429 10.12 30.82 16.44
CA ALA A 429 8.70 30.67 16.77
C ALA A 429 8.56 29.70 17.94
N THR A 430 7.97 30.14 19.05
CA THR A 430 7.98 29.39 20.31
C THR A 430 6.60 29.36 20.95
N LEU A 431 6.07 28.18 21.24
CA LEU A 431 4.88 28.01 22.08
C LEU A 431 5.29 27.26 23.34
N VAL A 432 5.02 27.85 24.49
CA VAL A 432 5.37 27.28 25.79
C VAL A 432 4.14 27.20 26.67
N THR A 433 4.03 26.13 27.46
CA THR A 433 3.11 26.07 28.58
C THR A 433 3.89 26.16 29.89
N THR A 434 3.32 26.80 30.91
CA THR A 434 3.94 26.87 32.24
C THR A 434 2.88 26.94 33.34
N HIS A 435 3.33 26.73 34.58
CA HIS A 435 2.56 26.85 35.84
C HIS A 435 3.08 27.97 36.74
N LEU A 436 4.17 28.62 36.34
CA LEU A 436 4.89 29.62 37.12
C LEU A 436 4.19 30.97 37.16
#